data_AF-A0A6C0Y5X4-F1
#
_entry.id   AF-A0A6C0Y5X4-F1
#
_cell.length_a   1.000
_cell.length_b   1.000
_cell.length_c   1.000
_cell.angle_alpha   90.00
_cell.angle_beta   90.00
_cell.angle_gamma   90.00
#
_symmetry.space_group_name_H-M   'P 1'
#
loop_
_entity.id
_entity.type
_entity.pdbx_description
1 polymer ?
#
loop_
_entity_poly.entity_id
_entity_poly.type
_entity_poly.pdbx_seq_one_letter_code
_entity_poly.pdbx_strand_id
1 'polypeptide(L)'
;MSVYQEMVSNLLEDPMVATMIIAIFFSAFLVVFIIVYNKIYIKKHRDDFLNLYYGTTNVSKGILNSLDVTTFFFLTTYDVQLILNNIFKYNKKKPFPSIRDKKTPMKLTPNAYIENIDKFRKNHNRWMFINWIINFLIILTFAVFILIDLFYKR
;
A
#
# COMPACT_ATOMS: atom_id res chain seq x y z
N MET A 1 33.64 -1.41 30.87
CA MET A 1 32.91 -1.67 29.62
C MET A 1 33.50 -2.94 29.03
N SER A 2 32.71 -3.96 28.69
CA SER A 2 33.27 -5.14 27.98
C SER A 2 33.60 -4.78 26.53
N VAL A 3 34.53 -5.49 25.89
CA VAL A 3 34.88 -5.28 24.46
C VAL A 3 33.62 -5.30 23.56
N TYR A 4 32.63 -6.14 23.91
CA TYR A 4 31.33 -6.17 23.24
C TYR A 4 30.50 -4.89 23.45
N GLN A 5 30.46 -4.35 24.66
CA GLN A 5 29.76 -3.10 24.93
C GLN A 5 30.42 -1.90 24.24
N GLU A 6 31.75 -1.91 24.12
CA GLU A 6 32.52 -0.88 23.41
C GLU A 6 32.33 -0.96 21.89
N MET A 7 32.34 -2.17 21.31
CA MET A 7 31.99 -2.37 19.89
C MET A 7 30.57 -1.91 19.57
N VAL A 8 29.59 -2.23 20.42
CA VAL A 8 28.19 -1.80 20.22
C VAL A 8 28.05 -0.28 20.38
N SER A 9 28.77 0.34 21.32
CA SER A 9 28.80 1.80 21.49
C SER A 9 29.34 2.48 20.24
N ASN A 10 30.51 2.05 19.75
CA ASN A 10 31.16 2.63 18.58
C ASN A 10 30.33 2.43 17.29
N LEU A 11 29.60 1.32 17.19
CA LEU A 11 28.69 1.05 16.07
C LEU A 11 27.43 1.95 16.12
N LEU A 12 26.92 2.26 17.31
CA LEU A 12 25.76 3.15 17.50
C LEU A 12 26.13 4.64 17.37
N GLU A 13 27.40 4.99 17.58
CA GLU A 13 27.93 6.35 17.35
C GLU A 13 28.09 6.69 15.86
N ASP A 14 28.08 5.69 14.97
CA ASP A 14 28.02 5.93 13.53
C ASP A 14 26.62 6.48 13.15
N PRO A 15 26.53 7.76 12.71
CA PRO A 15 25.26 8.38 12.36
C PRO A 15 24.53 7.62 11.25
N MET A 16 25.24 6.88 10.39
CA MET A 16 24.66 6.07 9.32
C MET A 16 23.96 4.83 9.89
N VAL A 17 24.61 4.09 10.80
CA VAL A 17 24.01 2.92 11.45
C VAL A 17 22.81 3.34 12.31
N ALA A 18 22.92 4.44 13.06
CA ALA A 18 21.81 5.01 13.80
C ALA A 18 20.63 5.36 12.88
N THR A 19 20.89 5.98 11.73
CA THR A 19 19.87 6.31 10.71
C THR A 19 19.21 5.05 10.14
N MET A 20 19.98 4.01 9.83
CA MET A 20 19.44 2.74 9.33
C MET A 20 18.52 2.06 10.35
N ILE A 21 18.93 2.02 11.62
CA ILE A 21 18.13 1.44 12.70
C ILE A 21 16.80 2.21 12.84
N ILE A 22 16.85 3.55 12.89
CA ILE A 22 15.65 4.39 12.97
C ILE A 22 14.73 4.16 11.77
N ALA A 23 15.28 4.09 10.55
CA ALA A 23 14.51 3.87 9.35
C ALA A 23 13.86 2.47 9.30
N ILE A 24 14.51 1.42 9.82
CA ILE A 24 13.93 0.07 9.96
C ILE A 24 12.73 0.11 10.90
N PHE A 25 12.93 0.66 12.11
CA PHE A 25 11.86 0.74 13.11
C PHE A 25 10.69 1.61 12.62
N PHE A 26 10.98 2.74 11.97
CA PHE A 26 9.95 3.60 11.40
C PHE A 26 9.17 2.90 10.28
N SER A 27 9.86 2.17 9.38
CA SER A 27 9.20 1.42 8.31
C SER A 27 8.33 0.29 8.86
N ALA A 28 8.83 -0.47 9.85
CA ALA A 28 8.05 -1.51 10.52
C ALA A 28 6.81 -0.91 11.22
N PHE A 29 6.97 0.23 11.89
CA PHE A 29 5.87 0.97 12.49
C PHE A 29 4.82 1.38 11.45
N LEU A 30 5.24 1.94 10.30
CA LEU A 30 4.32 2.32 9.21
C LEU A 30 3.55 1.12 8.66
N VAL A 31 4.21 -0.03 8.48
CA VAL A 31 3.57 -1.28 8.01
C VAL A 31 2.54 -1.76 9.02
N VAL A 32 2.87 -1.80 10.31
CA VAL A 32 1.91 -2.20 11.36
C VAL A 32 0.75 -1.21 11.43
N PHE A 33 1.06 0.09 11.38
CA PHE A 33 0.06 1.16 11.40
C PHE A 33 -0.94 1.00 10.25
N ILE A 34 -0.46 0.82 9.01
CA ILE A 34 -1.36 0.73 7.85
C ILE A 34 -2.21 -0.55 7.87
N ILE A 35 -1.66 -1.68 8.32
CA ILE A 35 -2.42 -2.93 8.49
C ILE A 35 -3.56 -2.72 9.49
N VAL A 36 -3.27 -2.15 10.66
CA VAL A 36 -4.28 -1.90 11.69
C VAL A 36 -5.32 -0.87 11.23
N TYR A 37 -4.86 0.24 10.63
CA TYR A 37 -5.70 1.30 10.10
C TYR A 37 -6.68 0.77 9.04
N ASN A 38 -6.19 0.02 8.05
CA ASN A 38 -7.02 -0.56 7.01
C ASN A 38 -8.04 -1.56 7.56
N LYS A 39 -7.60 -2.44 8.47
CA LYS A 39 -8.50 -3.41 9.09
C LYS A 39 -9.67 -2.75 9.81
N ILE A 40 -9.40 -1.69 10.58
CA ILE A 40 -10.44 -0.91 11.27
C ILE A 40 -11.36 -0.21 10.26
N TYR A 41 -10.78 0.42 9.23
CA TYR A 41 -11.54 1.17 8.24
C TYR A 41 -12.44 0.29 7.38
N ILE A 42 -11.91 -0.83 6.87
CA ILE A 42 -12.66 -1.81 6.07
C ILE A 42 -13.81 -2.39 6.89
N LYS A 43 -13.57 -2.72 8.17
CA LYS A 43 -14.64 -3.22 9.06
C LYS A 43 -15.77 -2.19 9.20
N LYS A 44 -15.45 -0.90 9.30
CA LYS A 44 -16.44 0.17 9.43
C LYS A 44 -17.22 0.45 8.14
N HIS A 45 -16.55 0.36 6.99
CA HIS A 45 -17.10 0.67 5.66
C HIS A 45 -17.35 -0.57 4.81
N ARG A 46 -17.63 -1.69 5.45
CA ARG A 46 -17.62 -3.03 4.84
C ARG A 46 -18.48 -3.11 3.59
N ASP A 47 -19.68 -2.54 3.62
CA ASP A 47 -20.62 -2.62 2.51
C ASP A 47 -20.15 -1.82 1.29
N ASP A 48 -19.45 -0.70 1.51
CA ASP A 48 -18.85 0.10 0.43
C ASP A 48 -17.76 -0.70 -0.30
N PHE A 49 -16.92 -1.42 0.45
CA PHE A 49 -15.87 -2.29 -0.10
C PHE A 49 -16.47 -3.50 -0.84
N LEU A 50 -17.48 -4.16 -0.26
CA LEU A 50 -18.17 -5.27 -0.93
C LEU A 50 -18.84 -4.82 -2.22
N ASN A 51 -19.48 -3.65 -2.19
CA ASN A 51 -20.08 -3.08 -3.38
C ASN A 51 -19.01 -2.73 -4.43
N LEU A 52 -17.89 -2.12 -4.04
CA LEU A 52 -16.78 -1.83 -4.95
C LEU A 52 -16.24 -3.11 -5.61
N TYR A 53 -16.05 -4.19 -4.86
CA TYR A 53 -15.38 -5.39 -5.37
C TYR A 53 -16.32 -6.38 -6.06
N TYR A 54 -17.56 -6.53 -5.60
CA TYR A 54 -18.48 -7.59 -6.04
C TYR A 54 -19.84 -7.09 -6.54
N GLY A 55 -20.18 -5.81 -6.33
CA GLY A 55 -21.39 -5.17 -6.89
C GLY A 55 -22.73 -5.65 -6.32
N THR A 56 -22.74 -6.49 -5.28
CA THR A 56 -23.97 -7.03 -4.67
C THR A 56 -23.88 -7.15 -3.15
N THR A 57 -25.03 -7.14 -2.48
CA THR A 57 -25.19 -7.39 -1.03
C THR A 57 -25.20 -8.88 -0.66
N ASN A 58 -25.36 -9.79 -1.63
CA ASN A 58 -25.45 -11.24 -1.43
C ASN A 58 -24.12 -11.95 -1.71
N VAL A 59 -23.05 -11.48 -1.10
CA VAL A 59 -21.74 -12.13 -1.17
C VAL A 59 -21.68 -13.23 -0.10
N SER A 60 -21.24 -14.44 -0.47
CA SER A 60 -21.13 -15.58 0.45
C SER A 60 -20.22 -15.25 1.64
N LYS A 61 -20.54 -15.81 2.83
CA LYS A 61 -19.79 -15.54 4.08
C LYS A 61 -18.28 -15.80 3.98
N GLY A 62 -17.82 -16.66 3.06
CA GLY A 62 -16.40 -16.94 2.84
C GLY A 62 -15.60 -15.78 2.23
N ILE A 63 -16.24 -14.91 1.46
CA ILE A 63 -15.59 -13.74 0.82
C ILE A 63 -15.44 -12.57 1.82
N LEU A 64 -16.19 -12.58 2.94
CA LEU A 64 -16.04 -11.57 3.98
C LEU A 64 -14.66 -11.58 4.63
N ASN A 65 -14.11 -12.76 4.92
CA ASN A 65 -12.83 -12.89 5.61
C ASN A 65 -11.64 -12.53 4.72
N SER A 66 -11.84 -12.39 3.41
CA SER A 66 -10.79 -12.03 2.46
C SER A 66 -10.76 -10.54 2.11
N LEU A 67 -11.63 -9.70 2.69
CA LEU A 67 -11.68 -8.27 2.33
C LEU A 67 -10.35 -7.56 2.58
N ASP A 68 -9.68 -7.83 3.69
CA ASP A 68 -8.36 -7.24 3.99
C ASP A 68 -7.33 -7.58 2.88
N VAL A 69 -7.31 -8.84 2.44
CA VAL A 69 -6.41 -9.31 1.38
C VAL A 69 -6.80 -8.72 0.03
N THR A 70 -8.09 -8.74 -0.31
CA THR A 70 -8.61 -8.13 -1.54
C THR A 70 -8.29 -6.64 -1.61
N THR A 71 -8.43 -5.93 -0.50
CA THR A 71 -8.12 -4.50 -0.40
C THR A 71 -6.63 -4.23 -0.57
N PHE A 72 -5.76 -5.08 0.00
CA PHE A 72 -4.32 -4.98 -0.22
C PHE A 72 -3.96 -5.12 -1.72
N PHE A 73 -4.50 -6.12 -2.42
CA PHE A 73 -4.30 -6.29 -3.86
C PHE A 73 -4.86 -5.12 -4.69
N PHE A 74 -6.05 -4.63 -4.32
CA PHE A 74 -6.66 -3.46 -4.95
C PHE A 74 -5.78 -2.22 -4.82
N LEU A 75 -5.33 -1.89 -3.61
CA LEU A 75 -4.47 -0.74 -3.34
C LEU A 75 -3.15 -0.84 -4.09
N THR A 76 -2.51 -2.01 -4.06
CA THR A 76 -1.27 -2.26 -4.81
C THR A 76 -1.46 -2.00 -6.31
N THR A 77 -2.54 -2.51 -6.89
CA THR A 77 -2.82 -2.33 -8.32
C THR A 77 -3.13 -0.86 -8.65
N TYR A 78 -3.89 -0.20 -7.78
CA TYR A 78 -4.25 1.21 -7.92
C TYR A 78 -3.04 2.14 -7.81
N ASP A 79 -2.18 1.93 -6.82
CA ASP A 79 -0.99 2.75 -6.59
C ASP A 79 0.04 2.58 -7.72
N VAL A 80 0.25 1.35 -8.19
CA VAL A 80 1.10 1.08 -9.36
C VAL A 80 0.58 1.80 -10.60
N GLN A 81 -0.74 1.79 -10.83
CA GLN A 81 -1.34 2.56 -11.92
C GLN A 81 -1.05 4.06 -11.78
N LEU A 82 -1.25 4.60 -10.58
CA LEU A 82 -1.09 6.02 -10.31
C LEU A 82 0.36 6.47 -10.55
N ILE A 83 1.33 5.67 -10.09
CA ILE A 83 2.77 5.88 -10.30
C ILE A 83 3.12 5.81 -11.79
N LEU A 84 2.73 4.74 -12.49
CA LEU A 84 3.07 4.55 -13.90
C LEU A 84 2.47 5.63 -14.80
N ASN A 85 1.25 6.09 -14.50
CA ASN A 85 0.56 7.12 -15.27
C ASN A 85 1.11 8.52 -15.00
N ASN A 86 1.37 8.86 -13.74
CA ASN A 86 1.76 10.22 -13.36
C ASN A 86 3.27 10.47 -13.50
N ILE A 87 4.11 9.50 -13.15
CA ILE A 87 5.57 9.67 -13.11
C ILE A 87 6.19 9.30 -14.46
N PHE A 88 5.85 8.11 -14.97
CA PHE A 88 6.52 7.57 -16.15
C PHE A 88 5.81 7.87 -17.48
N LYS A 89 4.59 8.45 -17.44
CA LYS A 89 3.69 8.65 -18.60
C LYS A 89 3.57 7.40 -19.48
N TYR A 90 3.78 6.22 -18.91
CA TYR A 90 4.17 5.03 -19.67
C TYR A 90 2.97 4.19 -20.12
N ASN A 91 1.76 4.47 -19.62
CA ASN A 91 0.63 3.56 -19.85
C ASN A 91 -0.63 4.23 -20.41
N LYS A 92 -0.95 3.90 -21.66
CA LYS A 92 -2.30 4.06 -22.24
C LYS A 92 -3.26 2.95 -21.83
N LYS A 93 -2.76 1.86 -21.22
CA LYS A 93 -3.60 0.75 -20.74
C LYS A 93 -4.08 1.06 -19.32
N LYS A 94 -5.39 1.23 -19.16
CA LYS A 94 -6.04 1.35 -17.85
C LYS A 94 -6.07 -0.06 -17.21
N PRO A 95 -5.37 -0.32 -16.08
CA PRO A 95 -5.48 -1.60 -15.39
C PRO A 95 -6.90 -1.90 -14.91
N PHE A 96 -7.70 -0.86 -14.67
CA PHE A 96 -9.14 -1.01 -14.49
C PHE A 96 -9.88 -0.59 -15.78
N PRO A 97 -10.59 -1.51 -16.46
CA PRO A 97 -11.40 -1.19 -17.62
C PRO A 97 -12.60 -0.33 -17.25
N SER A 98 -13.17 0.35 -18.25
CA SER A 98 -14.51 0.93 -18.15
C SER A 98 -15.56 -0.18 -18.20
N ILE A 99 -16.71 0.04 -17.56
CA ILE A 99 -17.91 -0.80 -17.75
C ILE A 99 -18.24 -0.97 -19.24
N ARG A 100 -17.94 0.04 -20.07
CA ARG A 100 -18.18 0.05 -21.52
C ARG A 100 -17.26 -0.89 -22.30
N ASP A 101 -16.09 -1.22 -21.77
CA ASP A 101 -15.09 -2.03 -22.47
C ASP A 101 -15.45 -3.52 -22.53
N LYS A 102 -16.57 -3.94 -21.90
CA LYS A 102 -17.05 -5.34 -21.78
C LYS A 102 -15.96 -6.31 -21.31
N LYS A 103 -14.99 -5.81 -20.54
CA LYS A 103 -13.89 -6.57 -19.93
C LYS A 103 -14.05 -6.57 -18.44
N THR A 104 -13.89 -7.72 -17.81
CA THR A 104 -13.87 -7.82 -16.34
C THR A 104 -12.54 -7.27 -15.83
N PRO A 105 -12.50 -6.42 -14.78
CA PRO A 105 -11.27 -5.83 -14.27
C PRO A 105 -10.26 -6.86 -13.80
N MET A 106 -10.58 -7.60 -12.73
CA MET A 106 -9.73 -8.62 -12.13
C MET A 106 -10.61 -9.69 -11.51
N LYS A 107 -10.10 -10.93 -11.40
CA LYS A 107 -10.85 -12.04 -10.80
C LYS A 107 -11.19 -11.81 -9.32
N LEU A 108 -10.31 -11.15 -8.57
CA LEU A 108 -10.49 -10.85 -7.13
C LEU A 108 -11.46 -9.69 -6.88
N THR A 109 -11.48 -8.72 -7.80
CA THR A 109 -12.30 -7.50 -7.72
C THR A 109 -13.09 -7.31 -9.02
N PRO A 110 -14.06 -8.20 -9.32
CA PRO A 110 -14.77 -8.20 -10.60
C PRO A 110 -15.61 -6.95 -10.85
N ASN A 111 -15.94 -6.17 -9.82
CA ASN A 111 -16.69 -4.92 -9.95
C ASN A 111 -15.83 -3.64 -9.88
N ALA A 112 -14.50 -3.76 -9.80
CA ALA A 112 -13.57 -2.62 -9.73
C ALA A 112 -13.37 -1.94 -11.10
N TYR A 113 -14.46 -1.54 -11.74
CA TYR A 113 -14.43 -0.70 -12.93
C TYR A 113 -14.02 0.73 -12.57
N ILE A 114 -13.45 1.47 -13.52
CA ILE A 114 -12.99 2.84 -13.27
C ILE A 114 -14.12 3.75 -12.75
N GLU A 115 -15.34 3.59 -13.26
CA GLU A 115 -16.50 4.35 -12.80
C GLU A 115 -16.88 4.04 -11.34
N ASN A 116 -16.76 2.78 -10.93
CA ASN A 116 -17.05 2.34 -9.57
C ASN A 116 -15.95 2.79 -8.60
N ILE A 117 -14.69 2.75 -9.03
CA ILE A 117 -13.56 3.29 -8.27
C ILE A 117 -13.71 4.80 -8.08
N ASP A 118 -14.09 5.53 -9.12
CA ASP A 118 -14.33 6.97 -9.03
C ASP A 118 -15.49 7.29 -8.07
N LYS A 119 -16.56 6.50 -8.11
CA LYS A 119 -17.68 6.64 -7.16
C LYS A 119 -17.24 6.34 -5.72
N PHE A 120 -16.49 5.27 -5.51
CA PHE A 120 -15.94 4.91 -4.20
C PHE A 120 -15.00 6.00 -3.66
N ARG A 121 -14.10 6.53 -4.51
CA ARG A 121 -13.16 7.58 -4.12
C ARG A 121 -13.86 8.85 -3.63
N LYS A 122 -15.01 9.22 -4.19
CA LYS A 122 -15.76 10.39 -3.70
C LYS A 122 -16.12 10.30 -2.21
N ASN A 123 -16.41 9.09 -1.72
CA ASN A 123 -16.79 8.85 -0.32
C ASN A 123 -15.59 8.48 0.56
N HIS A 124 -14.54 7.89 -0.01
CA HIS A 124 -13.39 7.36 0.72
C HIS A 124 -12.06 8.05 0.37
N ASN A 125 -12.10 9.28 -0.15
CA ASN A 125 -10.92 10.00 -0.63
C ASN A 125 -9.82 10.10 0.44
N ARG A 126 -10.20 10.41 1.69
CA ARG A 126 -9.25 10.52 2.81
C ARG A 126 -8.55 9.19 3.07
N TRP A 127 -9.29 8.07 3.01
CA TRP A 127 -8.72 6.75 3.22
C TRP A 127 -7.76 6.35 2.09
N MET A 128 -8.12 6.63 0.84
CA MET A 128 -7.24 6.43 -0.32
C MET A 128 -5.94 7.27 -0.18
N PHE A 129 -6.07 8.54 0.20
CA PHE A 129 -4.94 9.46 0.35
C PHE A 129 -3.98 9.04 1.47
N ILE A 130 -4.51 8.61 2.62
CA ILE A 130 -3.69 8.11 3.74
C ILE A 130 -2.93 6.84 3.32
N ASN A 131 -3.60 5.90 2.64
CA ASN A 131 -2.94 4.70 2.11
C ASN A 131 -1.82 5.06 1.14
N TRP A 132 -2.09 5.97 0.21
CA TRP A 132 -1.11 6.41 -0.77
C TRP A 132 0.12 7.06 -0.12
N ILE A 133 -0.06 7.96 0.85
CA ILE A 133 1.07 8.59 1.58
C ILE A 133 1.90 7.54 2.30
N ILE A 134 1.26 6.62 3.03
CA ILE A 134 2.00 5.65 3.84
C ILE A 134 2.75 4.66 2.94
N ASN A 135 2.12 4.17 1.87
CA ASN A 135 2.79 3.33 0.88
C ASN A 135 3.97 4.07 0.22
N PHE A 136 3.80 5.36 -0.11
CA PHE A 136 4.89 6.17 -0.62
C PHE A 136 6.05 6.31 0.38
N LEU A 137 5.75 6.56 1.66
CA LEU A 137 6.77 6.65 2.71
C LEU A 137 7.52 5.32 2.90
N ILE A 138 6.80 4.19 2.84
CA ILE A 138 7.42 2.85 2.89
C ILE A 138 8.36 2.65 1.68
N ILE A 139 7.92 2.99 0.47
CA ILE A 139 8.77 2.87 -0.73
C ILE A 139 9.99 3.80 -0.63
N LEU A 140 9.79 5.02 -0.12
CA LEU A 140 10.86 5.99 0.07
C LEU A 140 11.91 5.50 1.06
N THR A 141 11.51 4.91 2.20
CA THR A 141 12.46 4.36 3.15
C THR A 141 13.24 3.20 2.52
N PHE A 142 12.58 2.28 1.80
CA PHE A 142 13.27 1.23 1.04
C PHE A 142 14.25 1.77 0.00
N ALA A 143 13.88 2.83 -0.73
CA ALA A 143 14.78 3.45 -1.71
C ALA A 143 16.03 4.05 -1.04
N VAL A 144 15.86 4.72 0.11
CA VAL A 144 16.99 5.25 0.90
C VAL A 144 17.92 4.12 1.36
N PHE A 145 17.39 2.97 1.79
CA PHE A 145 18.20 1.80 2.13
C PHE A 145 19.06 1.31 0.96
N ILE A 146 18.47 1.18 -0.22
CA ILE A 146 19.19 0.75 -1.43
C ILE A 146 20.29 1.75 -1.78
N LEU A 147 20.00 3.05 -1.70
CA LEU A 147 20.99 4.08 -1.97
C LEU A 147 22.16 4.02 -0.98
N ILE A 148 21.89 3.88 0.33
CA ILE A 148 22.94 3.73 1.34
C ILE A 148 23.82 2.52 1.04
N ASP A 149 23.23 1.34 0.76
CA ASP A 149 24.00 0.12 0.43
C ASP A 149 24.87 0.31 -0.84
N LEU A 150 24.34 0.98 -1.86
CA LEU A 150 25.05 1.24 -3.12
C LEU A 150 26.21 2.24 -2.96
N PHE A 151 26.03 3.31 -2.19
CA PHE A 151 27.06 4.32 -1.98
C PHE A 151 28.11 3.90 -0.94
N TYR A 152 27.78 2.99 -0.02
CA TYR A 152 28.68 2.54 1.04
C TYR A 152 29.54 1.32 0.65
N LYS A 153 29.10 0.50 -0.32
CA LYS A 153 29.92 -0.59 -0.88
C LYS A 153 31.00 -0.09 -1.87
N ARG A 154 31.17 1.22 -2.05
CA ARG A 154 32.24 1.86 -2.81
C ARG A 154 33.21 2.54 -1.86
#